data_AF-A0A3D2IEY0-F1
#
_entry.id   AF-A0A3D2IEY0-F1
#
_cell.length_a   1.000
_cell.length_b   1.000
_cell.length_c   1.000
_cell.angle_alpha   90.00
_cell.angle_beta   90.00
_cell.angle_gamma   90.00
#
_symmetry.space_group_name_H-M   'P 1'
#
loop_
_entity.id
_entity.type
_entity.pdbx_description
1 polymer ?
#
loop_
_entity_poly.entity_id
_entity_poly.type
_entity_poly.pdbx_seq_one_letter_code
_entity_poly.pdbx_strand_id
1 'polypeptide(L)' 'MSNNNTPTIQNRKARHDYQVEETFEAGIVLKGTEVKSIRQGKASFTDSFA' A
#
# COMPACT_ATOMS: atom_id res chain seq x y z
N MET A 1 25.92 -1.08 4.25
CA MET A 1 24.68 -1.88 4.18
C MET A 1 23.59 -1.19 4.98
N SER A 2 22.64 -0.49 4.33
CA SER A 2 21.46 0.04 5.03
C SER A 2 20.28 -0.88 4.74
N ASN A 3 19.93 -1.76 5.68
CA ASN A 3 18.71 -2.57 5.60
C ASN A 3 17.52 -1.73 6.05
N ASN A 4 17.00 -0.90 5.16
CA ASN A 4 15.72 -0.23 5.34
C ASN A 4 14.60 -1.23 5.05
N ASN A 5 14.15 -1.95 6.09
CA ASN A 5 13.01 -2.85 6.00
C ASN A 5 11.70 -2.05 5.94
N THR A 6 11.49 -1.32 4.84
CA THR A 6 10.29 -0.53 4.61
C THR A 6 9.14 -1.48 4.31
N PRO A 7 8.10 -1.55 5.16
CA PRO A 7 6.96 -2.43 4.92
C PRO A 7 6.25 -1.95 3.64
N THR A 8 6.37 -2.74 2.58
CA THR A 8 5.70 -2.51 1.29
C THR A 8 4.46 -3.39 1.22
N ILE A 9 3.29 -2.77 1.02
CA ILE A 9 2.02 -3.50 0.87
C ILE A 9 1.55 -3.28 -0.57
N GLN A 10 1.25 -4.38 -1.27
CA GLN A 10 0.80 -4.35 -2.65
C GLN A 10 -0.61 -4.92 -2.75
N ASN A 11 -1.51 -4.19 -3.43
CA ASN A 11 -2.84 -4.70 -3.76
C ASN A 11 -2.76 -5.67 -4.94
N ARG A 12 -2.61 -6.97 -4.64
CA ARG A 12 -2.54 -8.03 -5.65
C ARG A 12 -3.84 -8.17 -6.45
N LYS A 13 -5.00 -7.88 -5.82
CA LYS A 13 -6.31 -7.96 -6.46
C LYS A 13 -6.44 -6.92 -7.57
N ALA A 14 -6.03 -5.67 -7.32
CA ALA A 14 -6.07 -4.62 -8.34
C ALA A 14 -5.25 -4.96 -9.59
N ARG A 15 -4.09 -5.63 -9.44
CA ARG A 15 -3.27 -6.07 -10.57
C ARG A 15 -3.83 -7.26 -11.36
N HIS A 16 -4.78 -8.00 -10.78
CA HIS A 16 -5.44 -9.12 -11.45
C HIS A 16 -6.74 -8.67 -12.13
N ASP A 17 -7.48 -7.76 -11.49
CA ASP A 17 -8.79 -7.31 -11.97
C ASP A 17 -8.69 -6.15 -12.98
N TYR A 18 -7.58 -5.41 -13.00
CA TYR A 18 -7.37 -4.26 -13.88
C TYR A 18 -6.01 -4.29 -14.57
N GLN A 19 -5.96 -3.76 -15.79
CA GLN A 19 -4.73 -3.48 -16.51
C GLN A 19 -4.21 -2.09 -16.08
N VAL A 20 -3.02 -2.03 -15.47
CA VAL A 20 -2.38 -0.77 -15.09
C VAL A 20 -1.66 -0.20 -16.30
N GLU A 21 -2.17 0.89 -16.87
CA GLU A 21 -1.54 1.58 -18.01
C GLU A 21 -0.46 2.56 -17.57
N GLU A 22 -0.70 3.29 -16.47
CA GLU A 22 0.22 4.28 -15.92
C GLU A 22 0.30 4.17 -14.39
N THR A 23 1.50 4.29 -13.83
CA THR A 23 1.74 4.27 -12.38
C THR A 23 2.10 5.66 -11.88
N PHE A 24 1.31 6.17 -10.94
CA PHE A 24 1.55 7.44 -10.28
C PHE A 24 2.13 7.23 -8.87
N GLU A 25 3.08 8.07 -8.48
CA GLU A 25 3.55 8.15 -7.10
C GLU A 25 2.71 9.17 -6.33
N ALA A 26 2.07 8.72 -5.25
CA ALA A 26 1.28 9.57 -4.36
C ALA A 26 1.73 9.37 -2.90
N GLY A 27 1.68 10.44 -2.12
CA GLY A 27 1.92 10.41 -0.68
C GLY A 27 0.62 10.60 0.09
N ILE A 28 0.32 9.68 1.01
CA ILE A 28 -0.82 9.81 1.94
C ILE A 28 -0.30 10.07 3.36
N VAL A 29 -0.91 11.04 4.05
CA VAL A 29 -0.58 11.32 5.46
C VAL A 29 -1.33 10.33 6.35
N LEU A 30 -0.58 9.44 6.99
CA LEU A 30 -1.11 8.41 7.87
C LEU A 30 -1.14 8.90 9.32
N LYS A 31 -2.15 8.48 10.07
CA LYS A 31 -2.25 8.69 11.52
C LYS A 31 -1.63 7.53 12.28
N GLY A 32 -1.22 7.76 13.53
CA GLY A 32 -0.35 6.84 14.28
C GLY A 32 -0.82 5.38 14.41
N THR A 33 -2.13 5.12 14.35
CA THR A 33 -2.71 3.76 14.32
C THR A 33 -2.50 3.07 12.98
N GLU A 34 -2.60 3.79 11.86
CA GLU A 34 -2.44 3.27 10.50
C GLU A 34 -0.99 2.88 10.23
N VAL A 35 -0.04 3.68 10.74
CA VAL A 35 1.40 3.37 10.69
C VAL A 35 1.71 2.05 11.41
N LYS A 36 1.06 1.79 12.55
CA LYS A 36 1.21 0.51 13.28
C LYS A 36 0.65 -0.66 12.47
N SER A 37 -0.55 -0.52 11.88
CA SER A 37 -1.17 -1.56 11.07
C SER A 37 -0.35 -1.92 9.82
N ILE A 38 0.19 -0.91 9.12
CA ILE A 38 1.05 -1.13 7.94
C ILE A 38 2.35 -1.83 8.31
N ARG A 39 2.98 -1.43 9.43
CA ARG A 39 4.17 -2.14 9.96
C ARG A 39 3.87 -3.60 10.34
N GLN A 40 2.64 -3.89 10.74
CA GLN A 40 2.18 -5.26 11.02
C GLN A 40 1.73 -6.03 9.76
N GLY A 41 1.82 -5.43 8.57
CA GLY A 41 1.35 -6.03 7.32
C GLY A 41 -0.18 -6.16 7.21
N LYS A 42 -0.92 -5.50 8.10
CA LYS A 42 -2.39 -5.53 8.17
C LYS A 42 -2.99 -4.29 7.48
N ALA A 43 -2.78 -4.13 6.19
CA ALA A 43 -3.52 -3.15 5.40
C ALA A 43 -4.36 -3.85 4.35
N SER A 44 -5.63 -3.44 4.24
CA SER A 44 -6.55 -3.95 3.25
C SER A 44 -6.98 -2.81 2.34
N PHE A 45 -6.97 -3.06 1.03
CA PHE A 45 -7.46 -2.13 0.00
C PHE A 45 -8.81 -2.61 -0.57
N THR A 46 -9.54 -3.44 0.18
CA THR A 46 -10.89 -3.88 -0.20
C THR A 46 -11.79 -2.64 -0.21
N ASP A 47 -12.42 -2.37 -1.36
CA ASP A 47 -13.33 -1.24 -1.60
C ASP A 47 -12.68 0.15 -1.69
N SER A 48 -11.39 0.22 -2.04
CA SER A 48 -10.78 1.49 -2.48
C SER A 48 -11.20 1.78 -3.93
N PHE A 49 -12.04 2.82 -4.11
CA PHE A 49 -12.40 3.40 -5.40
C PHE A 49 -11.77 4.80 -5.53
N ALA A 50 -11.45 5.21 -6.75
CA ALA A 50 -10.92 6.53 -7.10
C ALA A 50 -11.81 7.18 -8.16
#